data_AF-A0A372RG16-F1
#
_entry.id   AF-A0A372RG16-F1
#
_cell.length_a   1.000
_cell.length_b   1.000
_cell.length_c   1.000
_cell.angle_alpha   90.00
_cell.angle_beta   90.00
_cell.angle_gamma   90.00
#
_symmetry.space_group_name_H-M   'P 1'
#
loop_
_entity.id
_entity.type
_entity.pdbx_description
1 polymer ?
#
loop_
_entity_poly.entity_id
_entity_poly.type
_entity_poly.pdbx_seq_one_letter_code
_entity_poly.pdbx_strand_id
1 'polypeptide(L)'
;MFGNVHQNLVMNLMIELIENLQLKQNILLDFLLQKDLEYGINGTGMVNNTDPKSWKYNRQFFTQAIMTPSFNHQAVECTNELWSEMESYWKNLGENHELDLIKWMHRFSNEMIFIISTGVKNNRVASYYYTLVPADNDLDEKKKKN
;
A
#
# COMPACT_ATOMS: atom_id res chain seq x y z
N MET A 1 -25.05 -6.81 -8.83
CA MET A 1 -24.54 -8.14 -8.43
C MET A 1 -23.05 -8.37 -8.72
N PHE A 2 -22.28 -7.37 -9.19
CA PHE A 2 -20.86 -7.54 -9.55
C PHE A 2 -19.84 -7.23 -8.43
N GLY A 3 -20.26 -6.71 -7.28
CA GLY A 3 -19.35 -6.29 -6.20
C GLY A 3 -18.66 -7.43 -5.45
N ASN A 4 -19.34 -8.56 -5.25
CA ASN A 4 -18.81 -9.67 -4.44
C ASN A 4 -17.64 -10.41 -5.11
N VAL A 5 -17.61 -10.51 -6.44
CA VAL A 5 -16.57 -11.28 -7.15
C VAL A 5 -15.25 -10.51 -7.17
N HIS A 6 -15.29 -9.19 -7.39
CA HIS A 6 -14.10 -8.34 -7.34
C HIS A 6 -13.52 -8.22 -5.93
N GLN A 7 -14.37 -8.07 -4.91
CA GLN A 7 -13.91 -8.03 -3.51
C GLN A 7 -13.27 -9.35 -3.08
N ASN A 8 -13.84 -10.49 -3.48
CA ASN A 8 -13.25 -11.81 -3.20
C ASN A 8 -11.93 -12.03 -3.93
N LEU A 9 -11.79 -11.55 -5.17
CA LEU A 9 -10.54 -11.66 -5.93
C LEU A 9 -9.41 -10.83 -5.29
N VAL A 10 -9.70 -9.60 -4.86
CA VAL A 10 -8.74 -8.73 -4.17
C VAL A 10 -8.33 -9.29 -2.81
N MET A 11 -9.29 -9.85 -2.07
CA MET A 11 -9.02 -10.48 -0.78
C MET A 11 -8.15 -11.74 -0.94
N ASN A 12 -8.43 -12.56 -1.96
CA ASN A 12 -7.62 -13.74 -2.28
C ASN A 12 -6.21 -13.36 -2.76
N LEU A 13 -6.07 -12.34 -3.62
CA LEU A 13 -4.78 -11.80 -4.02
C LEU A 13 -3.98 -11.28 -2.82
N MET A 14 -4.62 -10.58 -1.88
CA MET A 14 -3.94 -10.15 -0.65
C MET A 14 -3.50 -11.34 0.22
N ILE A 15 -4.32 -12.38 0.35
CA ILE A 15 -3.98 -13.59 1.10
C ILE A 15 -2.78 -14.31 0.46
N GLU A 16 -2.82 -14.56 -0.85
CA GLU A 16 -1.72 -15.21 -1.58
C GLU A 16 -0.42 -14.40 -1.50
N LEU A 17 -0.49 -13.07 -1.48
CA LEU A 17 0.67 -12.20 -1.34
C LEU A 17 1.23 -12.24 0.09
N ILE A 18 0.37 -12.32 1.12
CA ILE A 18 0.77 -12.51 2.52
C ILE A 18 1.46 -13.86 2.72
N GLU A 19 0.91 -14.94 2.17
CA GLU A 19 1.47 -16.29 2.28
C GLU A 19 2.85 -16.38 1.61
N ASN A 20 3.00 -15.78 0.42
CA ASN A 20 4.28 -15.72 -0.29
C ASN A 20 5.34 -14.86 0.44
N LEU A 21 4.92 -13.85 1.21
CA LEU A 21 5.83 -13.03 2.03
C LEU A 21 6.33 -13.78 3.27
N GLN A 22 5.52 -14.67 3.86
CA GLN A 22 5.93 -15.50 5.00
C GLN A 22 7.02 -16.52 4.59
N LEU A 23 6.97 -17.06 3.36
CA LEU A 23 7.94 -18.05 2.89
C LEU A 23 9.36 -17.49 2.66
N LYS A 24 9.49 -16.18 2.42
CA LYS A 24 10.78 -15.50 2.14
C LYS A 24 11.52 -15.00 3.39
N GLN A 25 10.94 -15.14 4.59
CA GLN A 25 11.46 -14.54 5.82
C GLN A 25 12.89 -14.98 6.19
N ASN A 26 13.27 -16.23 5.90
CA ASN A 26 14.53 -16.79 6.38
C ASN A 26 15.80 -16.23 5.70
N ILE A 27 15.71 -15.76 4.45
CA ILE A 27 16.84 -15.15 3.73
C ILE A 27 16.87 -13.63 3.92
N LEU A 28 15.71 -13.02 4.19
CA LEU A 28 15.57 -11.58 4.48
C LEU A 28 16.14 -11.20 5.85
N LEU A 29 16.08 -12.10 6.85
CA LEU A 29 16.49 -11.82 8.23
C LEU A 29 17.96 -11.35 8.35
N ASP A 30 18.91 -12.01 7.71
CA ASP A 30 20.34 -11.63 7.80
C ASP A 30 20.65 -10.30 7.09
N PHE A 31 20.02 -10.06 5.94
CA PHE A 31 20.19 -8.80 5.19
C PHE A 31 19.52 -7.61 5.91
N LEU A 32 18.37 -7.84 6.56
CA LEU A 32 17.67 -6.83 7.33
C LEU A 32 18.46 -6.44 8.59
N LEU A 33 19.08 -7.39 9.30
CA LEU A 33 19.87 -7.09 10.52
C LEU A 33 21.03 -6.13 10.27
N GLN A 34 21.75 -6.28 9.15
CA GLN A 34 22.85 -5.38 8.79
C GLN A 34 22.35 -3.98 8.42
N LYS A 35 21.22 -3.91 7.72
CA LYS A 35 20.57 -2.66 7.34
C LYS A 35 19.98 -1.96 8.57
N ASP A 36 19.33 -2.68 9.46
CA ASP A 36 18.72 -2.13 10.68
C ASP A 36 19.74 -1.48 11.61
N LEU A 37 20.97 -2.02 11.63
CA LEU A 37 22.10 -1.41 12.33
C LEU A 37 22.52 -0.08 11.67
N GLU A 38 22.57 -0.03 10.34
CA GLU A 38 22.91 1.18 9.58
C GLU A 38 21.89 2.31 9.78
N TYR A 39 20.59 1.98 9.78
CA TYR A 39 19.52 2.96 10.02
C TYR A 39 19.28 3.24 11.51
N GLY A 40 20.01 2.60 12.43
CA GLY A 40 19.86 2.77 13.88
C GLY A 40 18.54 2.28 14.45
N ILE A 41 17.85 1.39 13.75
CA ILE A 41 16.54 0.83 14.14
C ILE A 41 16.64 -0.59 14.72
N ASN A 42 17.85 -1.15 14.78
CA ASN A 42 18.11 -2.43 15.42
C ASN A 42 17.64 -2.42 16.89
N GLY A 43 16.89 -3.44 17.30
CA GLY A 43 16.33 -3.55 18.65
C GLY A 43 15.06 -2.72 18.88
N THR A 44 14.53 -2.03 17.87
CA THR A 44 13.35 -1.17 18.01
C THR A 44 12.12 -1.70 17.25
N GLY A 45 10.92 -1.20 17.60
CA GLY A 45 9.67 -1.56 16.93
C GLY A 45 9.17 -2.98 17.24
N MET A 46 8.50 -3.59 16.26
CA MET A 46 7.97 -4.96 16.33
C MET A 46 8.79 -5.95 15.49
N VAL A 47 9.32 -5.50 14.34
CA VAL A 47 10.02 -6.36 13.38
C VAL A 47 11.49 -6.56 13.78
N ASN A 48 12.15 -5.48 14.21
CA ASN A 48 13.59 -5.46 14.44
C ASN A 48 13.96 -5.59 15.93
N ASN A 49 12.95 -5.81 16.79
CA ASN A 49 13.12 -5.83 18.24
C ASN A 49 13.55 -7.21 18.71
N THR A 50 14.77 -7.29 19.22
CA THR A 50 15.40 -8.51 19.71
C THR A 50 15.19 -8.74 21.20
N ASP A 51 14.66 -7.77 21.97
CA ASP A 51 14.33 -7.95 23.38
C ASP A 51 12.95 -8.63 23.53
N PRO A 52 12.87 -9.87 24.06
CA PRO A 52 11.60 -10.60 24.11
C PRO A 52 10.51 -9.91 24.95
N LYS A 53 10.89 -9.17 26.00
CA LYS A 53 9.92 -8.49 26.87
C LYS A 53 9.30 -7.27 26.17
N SER A 54 10.14 -6.40 25.64
CA SER A 54 9.72 -5.23 24.84
C SER A 54 8.94 -5.67 23.60
N TRP A 55 9.40 -6.70 22.89
CA TRP A 55 8.70 -7.25 21.73
C TRP A 55 7.29 -7.72 22.07
N LYS A 56 7.13 -8.50 23.16
CA LYS A 56 5.82 -8.99 23.61
C LYS A 56 4.87 -7.84 23.93
N TYR A 57 5.36 -6.84 24.65
CA TYR A 57 4.58 -5.65 24.99
C TYR A 57 4.15 -4.86 23.75
N ASN A 58 5.09 -4.53 22.85
CA ASN A 58 4.82 -3.77 21.63
C ASN A 58 3.83 -4.51 20.71
N ARG A 59 4.00 -5.83 20.57
CA ARG A 59 3.09 -6.67 19.79
C ARG A 59 1.69 -6.67 20.40
N GLN A 60 1.56 -6.81 21.72
CA GLN A 60 0.26 -6.76 22.39
C GLN A 60 -0.41 -5.40 22.19
N PHE A 61 0.31 -4.31 22.41
CA PHE A 61 -0.20 -2.95 22.21
C PHE A 61 -0.70 -2.74 20.77
N PHE A 62 0.13 -3.07 19.78
CA PHE A 62 -0.21 -2.92 18.37
C PHE A 62 -1.42 -3.78 17.98
N THR A 63 -1.42 -5.06 18.37
CA THR A 63 -2.53 -5.99 18.11
C THR A 63 -3.84 -5.45 18.70
N GLN A 64 -3.83 -4.92 19.93
CA GLN A 64 -5.04 -4.34 20.51
C GLN A 64 -5.52 -3.10 19.74
N ALA A 65 -4.62 -2.23 19.29
CA ALA A 65 -4.98 -1.05 18.52
C ALA A 65 -5.65 -1.42 17.18
N ILE A 66 -5.06 -2.36 16.42
CA ILE A 66 -5.57 -2.74 15.09
C ILE A 66 -6.79 -3.66 15.12
N MET A 67 -7.05 -4.35 16.23
CA MET A 67 -8.24 -5.22 16.35
C MET A 67 -9.49 -4.48 16.81
N THR A 68 -9.41 -3.16 17.04
CA THR A 68 -10.60 -2.37 17.40
C THR A 68 -11.61 -2.35 16.24
N PRO A 69 -12.92 -2.43 16.51
CA PRO A 69 -13.94 -2.35 15.46
C PRO A 69 -13.85 -1.05 14.63
N SER A 70 -13.50 0.07 15.27
CA SER A 70 -13.28 1.34 14.60
C SER A 70 -12.14 1.27 13.59
N PHE A 71 -11.03 0.62 13.94
CA PHE A 71 -9.91 0.44 13.03
C PHE A 71 -10.33 -0.41 11.82
N ASN A 72 -11.02 -1.53 12.04
CA ASN A 72 -11.49 -2.39 10.96
C ASN A 72 -12.44 -1.64 10.02
N HIS A 73 -13.34 -0.82 10.56
CA HIS A 73 -14.24 0.00 9.77
C HIS A 73 -13.48 1.00 8.89
N GLN A 74 -12.55 1.76 9.49
CA GLN A 74 -11.70 2.70 8.76
C GLN A 74 -10.85 2.02 7.69
N ALA A 75 -10.30 0.84 7.98
CA ALA A 75 -9.51 0.08 7.02
C ALA A 75 -10.35 -0.34 5.80
N VAL A 76 -11.60 -0.78 6.01
CA VAL A 76 -12.52 -1.13 4.93
C VAL A 76 -12.93 0.11 4.12
N GLU A 77 -13.29 1.21 4.78
CA GLU A 77 -13.63 2.47 4.11
C GLU A 77 -12.47 2.99 3.25
N CYS A 78 -11.29 3.10 3.85
CA CYS A 78 -10.06 3.52 3.16
C CYS A 78 -9.74 2.61 1.97
N THR A 79 -9.92 1.29 2.11
CA THR A 79 -9.70 0.34 1.02
C THR A 79 -10.66 0.61 -0.14
N ASN A 80 -11.95 0.81 0.14
CA ASN A 80 -12.96 1.04 -0.89
C ASN A 80 -12.75 2.36 -1.62
N GLU A 81 -12.44 3.43 -0.89
CA GLU A 81 -12.18 4.76 -1.46
C GLU A 81 -10.94 4.74 -2.36
N LEU A 82 -9.82 4.21 -1.86
CA LEU A 82 -8.57 4.16 -2.60
C LEU A 82 -8.65 3.20 -3.80
N TRP A 83 -9.41 2.12 -3.67
CA TRP A 83 -9.66 1.20 -4.78
C TRP A 83 -10.46 1.88 -5.90
N SER A 84 -11.53 2.59 -5.52
CA SER A 84 -12.37 3.31 -6.48
C SER A 84 -11.59 4.40 -7.23
N GLU A 85 -10.70 5.10 -6.54
CA GLU A 85 -9.76 6.04 -7.14
C GLU A 85 -8.81 5.35 -8.11
N MET A 86 -8.16 4.26 -7.69
CA MET A 86 -7.24 3.50 -8.54
C MET A 86 -7.93 2.94 -9.78
N GLU A 87 -9.15 2.42 -9.64
CA GLU A 87 -9.97 1.94 -10.75
C GLU A 87 -10.31 3.07 -11.74
N SER A 88 -10.58 4.29 -11.23
CA SER A 88 -10.82 5.46 -12.09
C SER A 88 -9.58 5.81 -12.91
N TYR A 89 -8.38 5.69 -12.35
CA TYR A 89 -7.14 5.90 -13.07
C TYR A 89 -6.89 4.84 -14.13
N TRP A 90 -7.15 3.56 -13.83
CA TRP A 90 -7.03 2.49 -14.81
C TRP A 90 -7.99 2.69 -15.99
N LYS A 91 -9.23 3.13 -15.74
CA LYS A 91 -10.18 3.49 -16.80
C LYS A 91 -9.64 4.61 -17.69
N ASN A 92 -8.99 5.62 -17.11
CA ASN A 92 -8.42 6.73 -17.86
C ASN A 92 -7.17 6.35 -18.68
N LEU A 93 -6.45 5.29 -18.31
CA LEU A 93 -5.31 4.79 -19.08
C LEU A 93 -5.76 4.03 -20.36
N GLY A 94 -7.01 3.56 -20.39
CA GLY A 94 -7.60 2.83 -21.50
C GLY A 94 -7.37 1.31 -21.42
N GLU A 95 -8.26 0.56 -22.08
CA GLU A 95 -8.31 -0.92 -22.00
C GLU A 95 -7.05 -1.62 -22.52
N ASN A 96 -6.29 -0.98 -23.40
CA ASN A 96 -5.07 -1.53 -24.00
C ASN A 96 -3.79 -1.22 -23.21
N HIS A 97 -3.89 -0.48 -22.10
CA HIS A 97 -2.73 -0.13 -21.29
C HIS A 97 -2.33 -1.31 -20.40
N GLU A 98 -1.08 -1.76 -20.51
CA GLU A 98 -0.56 -2.82 -19.64
C GLU A 98 -0.37 -2.29 -18.22
N LEU A 99 -1.06 -2.90 -17.26
CA LEU A 99 -0.96 -2.51 -15.85
C LEU A 99 0.16 -3.28 -15.15
N ASP A 100 1.18 -2.55 -14.71
CA ASP A 100 2.14 -3.07 -13.73
C ASP A 100 1.46 -3.12 -12.34
N LEU A 101 0.72 -4.21 -12.10
CA LEU A 101 -0.04 -4.43 -10.86
C LEU A 101 0.86 -4.42 -9.62
N ILE A 102 2.12 -4.84 -9.73
CA ILE A 102 3.07 -4.80 -8.61
C ILE A 102 3.33 -3.36 -8.19
N LYS A 103 3.60 -2.45 -9.15
CA LYS A 103 3.77 -1.03 -8.84
C LYS A 103 2.49 -0.41 -8.28
N TRP A 104 1.32 -0.69 -8.89
CA TRP A 104 0.05 -0.17 -8.39
C TRP A 104 -0.24 -0.61 -6.95
N MET A 105 -0.13 -1.91 -6.66
CA MET A 105 -0.37 -2.43 -5.31
C MET A 105 0.66 -1.95 -4.30
N HIS A 106 1.91 -1.70 -4.70
CA HIS A 106 2.90 -1.08 -3.83
C HIS A 106 2.52 0.35 -3.44
N ARG A 107 2.00 1.16 -4.38
CA ARG A 107 1.51 2.52 -4.09
C ARG A 107 0.25 2.49 -3.24
N PHE A 108 -0.68 1.60 -3.57
CA PHE A 108 -1.90 1.36 -2.81
C PHE A 108 -1.60 1.03 -1.34
N SER A 109 -0.77 0.02 -1.09
CA SER A 109 -0.40 -0.39 0.27
C SER A 109 0.34 0.70 1.04
N ASN A 110 1.22 1.47 0.37
CA ASN A 110 1.91 2.58 1.01
C ASN A 110 0.94 3.68 1.47
N GLU A 111 -0.06 4.00 0.66
CA GLU A 111 -1.06 5.01 0.96
C GLU A 111 -2.05 4.53 2.02
N MET A 112 -2.50 3.27 1.96
CA MET A 112 -3.28 2.62 3.03
C MET A 112 -2.58 2.71 4.38
N ILE A 113 -1.30 2.32 4.45
CA ILE A 113 -0.51 2.40 5.69
C ILE A 113 -0.45 3.85 6.19
N PHE A 114 -0.25 4.81 5.29
CA PHE A 114 -0.15 6.22 5.65
C PHE A 114 -1.47 6.78 6.19
N ILE A 115 -2.59 6.49 5.52
CA ILE A 115 -3.94 6.91 5.97
C ILE A 115 -4.27 6.28 7.32
N ILE A 116 -4.07 4.97 7.47
CA ILE A 116 -4.41 4.27 8.71
C ILE A 116 -3.54 4.72 9.89
N SER A 117 -2.25 4.99 9.66
CA SER A 117 -1.32 5.35 10.74
C SER A 117 -1.34 6.84 11.09
N THR A 118 -1.63 7.72 10.14
CA THR A 118 -1.54 9.18 10.32
C THR A 118 -2.87 9.91 10.19
N GLY A 119 -3.89 9.26 9.62
CA GLY A 119 -5.16 9.90 9.23
C GLY A 119 -5.06 10.80 7.99
N VAL A 120 -3.89 10.88 7.35
CA VAL A 120 -3.63 11.78 6.22
C VAL A 120 -3.45 10.97 4.93
N LYS A 121 -3.91 11.52 3.80
CA LYS A 121 -3.69 10.94 2.47
C LYS A 121 -2.40 11.50 1.85
N ASN A 122 -1.51 10.63 1.36
CA ASN A 122 -0.22 11.05 0.76
C ASN A 122 -0.18 11.02 -0.77
N ASN A 123 -1.32 10.74 -1.43
CA ASN A 123 -1.53 10.81 -2.88
C ASN A 123 -0.51 10.00 -3.71
N ARG A 124 -0.08 8.84 -3.22
CA ARG A 124 0.93 7.99 -3.89
C ARG A 124 0.38 7.27 -5.10
N VAL A 125 -0.87 6.82 -5.05
CA VAL A 125 -1.60 6.21 -6.17
C VAL A 125 -1.77 7.23 -7.28
N ALA A 126 -2.30 8.42 -6.95
CA ALA A 126 -2.45 9.54 -7.88
C ALA A 126 -1.10 9.97 -8.49
N SER A 127 -0.06 10.14 -7.66
CA SER A 127 1.27 10.51 -8.15
C SER A 127 1.81 9.52 -9.16
N TYR A 128 1.59 8.22 -8.95
CA TYR A 128 2.02 7.19 -9.89
C TYR A 128 1.23 7.24 -11.20
N TYR A 129 -0.09 7.42 -11.14
CA TYR A 129 -0.92 7.63 -12.33
C TYR A 129 -0.36 8.75 -13.23
N TYR A 130 -0.05 9.92 -12.67
CA TYR A 130 0.46 11.05 -13.44
C TYR A 130 1.84 10.83 -14.05
N THR A 131 2.60 9.81 -13.61
CA THR A 131 3.84 9.41 -14.31
C THR A 131 3.59 8.57 -15.56
N LEU A 132 2.40 7.99 -15.70
CA LEU A 132 2.00 7.12 -16.81
C LEU A 132 1.25 7.88 -17.90
N VAL A 133 0.58 8.97 -17.53
CA VAL A 133 -0.06 9.87 -18.50
C VAL A 133 1.03 10.72 -19.15
N PRO A 134 1.07 10.83 -20.49
CA PRO A 134 1.90 11.82 -21.15
C PRO A 134 1.61 13.20 -20.55
N ALA A 135 2.64 14.01 -20.30
CA ALA A 135 2.41 15.42 -20.03
C ALA A 135 1.77 16.00 -21.29
N ASP A 136 0.45 16.11 -21.33
CA ASP A 136 -0.22 16.54 -22.55
C ASP A 136 0.25 17.94 -22.90
N ASN A 137 0.38 18.15 -24.20
CA ASN A 137 0.91 19.32 -24.87
C ASN A 137 0.02 20.55 -24.61
N ASP A 138 0.06 21.08 -23.39
CA ASP A 138 -0.62 22.30 -22.96
C ASP A 138 -0.12 23.56 -23.71
N LEU A 139 0.84 23.36 -24.64
CA LEU A 139 1.35 24.33 -25.60
C LEU A 139 0.64 24.31 -26.97
N ASP A 140 -0.07 23.24 -27.33
CA ASP A 140 -0.66 23.11 -28.67
C ASP A 140 -2.09 23.65 -28.78
N GLU A 141 -2.84 23.74 -27.66
CA GLU A 141 -4.11 24.47 -27.65
C GLU A 141 -3.93 25.99 -27.61
N LYS A 142 -2.82 26.49 -27.05
CA LYS A 142 -2.51 27.93 -27.02
C LYS A 142 -1.94 28.48 -28.33
N LYS A 143 -1.54 27.63 -29.27
CA LYS A 143 -1.03 28.04 -30.60
C LYS A 143 -2.08 28.06 -31.72
N LYS A 144 -3.29 27.56 -31.48
CA LYS A 144 -4.41 27.61 -32.44
C LYS A 144 -5.34 28.83 -32.25
N LYS A 145 -5.01 29.75 -31.34
CA LYS A 145 -5.80 30.97 -31.04
C LYS A 145 -5.05 32.29 -31.25
N ASN A 146 -3.86 32.28 -31.87
CA ASN A 146 -3.14 33.50 -32.25
C ASN A 146 -2.97 33.59 -33.76
#